data_AF-A0A1K0IBD1-F1
#
_entry.id   AF-A0A1K0IBD1-F1
#
_cell.length_a   1.000
_cell.length_b   1.000
_cell.length_c   1.000
_cell.angle_alpha   90.00
_cell.angle_beta   90.00
_cell.angle_gamma   90.00
#
_symmetry.space_group_name_H-M   'P 1'
#
loop_
_entity.id
_entity.type
_entity.pdbx_description
1 polymer ?
#
loop_
_entity_poly.entity_id
_entity_poly.type
_entity_poly.pdbx_seq_one_letter_code
_entity_poly.pdbx_strand_id
1 'polypeptide(L)'
;MEHLIRVQNDYDRQVLAWLRGRIGDAALQTAALRLGGQRKPYLSTICRSLGIRPPSRRQFAAEAARMHRAVGDTYLARIREILGQSAAEAALGQ
;
A
#
# COMPACT_ATOMS: atom_id res chain seq x y z
N MET A 1 2.74 16.01 1.29
CA MET A 1 2.55 15.56 -0.10
C MET A 1 1.09 15.50 -0.55
N GLU A 2 0.15 14.96 0.24
CA GLU A 2 -1.27 14.85 -0.16
C GLU A 2 -1.97 16.19 -0.44
N HIS A 3 -1.42 17.30 0.04
CA HIS A 3 -1.91 18.65 -0.27
C HIS A 3 -1.58 19.13 -1.70
N LEU A 4 -0.62 18.50 -2.41
CA LEU A 4 -0.21 18.90 -3.76
C LEU A 4 -1.00 18.19 -4.87
N ILE A 5 -1.63 17.06 -4.57
CA ILE A 5 -2.28 16.20 -5.56
C ILE A 5 -3.75 16.05 -5.19
N ARG A 6 -4.64 16.13 -6.18
CA ARG A 6 -6.07 15.91 -5.94
C ARG A 6 -6.34 14.42 -5.76
N VAL A 7 -6.61 14.01 -4.52
CA VAL A 7 -7.02 12.65 -4.14
C VAL A 7 -8.50 12.68 -3.80
N GLN A 8 -9.35 11.93 -4.53
CA GLN A 8 -10.80 11.97 -4.34
C GLN A 8 -11.39 10.62 -3.93
N ASN A 9 -10.73 9.52 -4.28
CA ASN A 9 -11.21 8.18 -3.96
C ASN A 9 -10.13 7.33 -3.30
N ASP A 10 -10.55 6.23 -2.69
CA ASP A 10 -9.66 5.23 -2.10
C ASP A 10 -8.69 4.65 -3.15
N TYR A 11 -9.17 4.47 -4.38
CA TYR A 11 -8.32 4.10 -5.51
C TYR A 11 -7.19 5.11 -5.77
N ASP A 12 -7.45 6.41 -5.65
CA ASP A 12 -6.41 7.43 -5.82
C ASP A 12 -5.34 7.34 -4.72
N ARG A 13 -5.76 7.02 -3.48
CA ARG A 13 -4.82 6.76 -2.37
C ARG A 13 -3.94 5.54 -2.65
N GLN A 14 -4.53 4.46 -3.16
CA GLN A 14 -3.80 3.25 -3.52
C GLN A 14 -2.78 3.51 -4.64
N VAL A 15 -3.19 4.25 -5.68
CA VAL A 15 -2.28 4.64 -6.76
C VAL A 15 -1.20 5.60 -6.25
N LEU A 16 -1.52 6.51 -5.33
CA LEU A 16 -0.54 7.40 -4.71
C LEU A 16 0.52 6.61 -3.93
N ALA A 17 0.10 5.68 -3.07
CA ALA A 17 1.01 4.82 -2.32
C ALA A 17 1.90 3.97 -3.26
N TRP A 18 1.30 3.44 -4.33
CA TRP A 18 2.03 2.69 -5.35
C TRP A 18 3.05 3.55 -6.10
N LEU A 19 2.70 4.77 -6.49
CA LEU A 19 3.63 5.72 -7.12
C LEU A 19 4.79 6.04 -6.16
N ARG A 20 4.49 6.33 -4.90
CA ARG A 20 5.52 6.58 -3.87
C ARG A 20 6.51 5.42 -3.75
N GLY A 21 6.01 4.18 -3.75
CA GLY A 21 6.85 2.98 -3.73
C GLY A 21 7.71 2.78 -4.99
N ARG A 22 7.27 3.30 -6.14
CA ARG A 22 7.95 3.06 -7.43
C ARG A 22 8.96 4.14 -7.81
N ILE A 23 8.62 5.41 -7.63
CA ILE A 23 9.46 6.55 -8.05
C ILE A 23 10.00 7.36 -6.87
N GLY A 24 9.52 7.09 -5.66
CA GLY A 24 9.87 7.85 -4.48
C GLY A 24 9.11 9.18 -4.36
N ASP A 25 9.11 9.70 -3.15
CA ASP A 25 8.40 10.92 -2.77
C ASP A 25 8.93 12.18 -3.47
N ALA A 26 10.25 12.29 -3.63
CA ALA A 26 10.88 13.46 -4.24
C ALA A 26 10.53 13.61 -5.73
N ALA A 27 10.60 12.52 -6.51
CA ALA A 27 10.24 12.54 -7.92
C ALA A 27 8.74 12.83 -8.13
N LEU A 28 7.90 12.27 -7.26
CA LEU A 28 6.46 12.52 -7.28
C LEU A 28 6.14 13.99 -6.97
N GLN A 29 6.84 14.59 -6.01
CA GLN A 29 6.68 16.00 -5.67
C GLN A 29 7.11 16.91 -6.83
N THR A 30 8.25 16.64 -7.46
CA THR A 30 8.70 17.40 -8.65
C THR A 30 7.69 17.31 -9.79
N ALA A 31 7.14 16.11 -10.05
CA ALA A 31 6.11 15.93 -11.07
C ALA A 31 4.82 16.69 -10.71
N ALA A 32 4.40 16.64 -9.45
CA ALA A 32 3.21 17.35 -8.97
C ALA A 32 3.38 18.88 -9.06
N LEU A 33 4.57 19.42 -8.76
CA LEU A 33 4.88 20.85 -8.88
C LEU A 33 4.96 21.30 -10.33
N ARG A 34 5.57 20.50 -11.22
CA ARG A 34 5.65 20.80 -12.66
C ARG A 34 4.29 20.85 -13.32
N LEU A 35 3.35 20.02 -12.88
CA LEU A 35 1.98 19.94 -13.42
C LEU A 35 0.97 20.80 -12.64
N GLY A 36 1.33 21.19 -11.41
CA GLY A 36 0.53 22.03 -10.54
C GLY A 36 0.70 23.49 -10.88
N GLY A 37 -0.07 23.95 -11.87
CA GLY A 37 -0.31 25.37 -12.13
C GLY A 37 -1.27 25.97 -11.10
N GLN A 38 -2.35 26.60 -11.55
CA GLN A 38 -3.36 27.23 -10.65
C GLN A 38 -4.19 26.24 -9.81
N ARG A 39 -4.20 24.94 -10.14
CA ARG A 39 -5.04 23.94 -9.46
C ARG A 39 -4.29 22.62 -9.28
N LYS A 40 -4.60 21.92 -8.18
CA LYS A 40 -4.02 20.63 -7.83
C LYS A 40 -4.25 19.62 -8.98
N PRO A 41 -3.19 19.05 -9.58
CA PRO A 41 -3.32 18.09 -10.67
C PRO A 41 -3.95 16.78 -10.17
N TYR A 42 -4.70 16.13 -11.06
CA TYR A 42 -5.21 14.79 -10.81
C TYR A 42 -4.10 13.76 -10.91
N LEU A 43 -4.24 12.67 -10.14
CA LEU A 43 -3.28 11.57 -10.14
C LEU A 43 -3.13 10.91 -11.53
N SER A 44 -4.22 10.86 -12.30
CA SER A 44 -4.25 10.38 -13.69
C SER A 44 -3.37 11.23 -14.63
N THR A 45 -3.34 12.55 -14.43
CA THR A 45 -2.49 13.48 -15.19
C THR A 45 -1.01 13.24 -14.88
N ILE A 46 -0.68 13.04 -13.61
CA ILE A 46 0.69 12.73 -13.18
C ILE A 46 1.15 11.40 -13.78
N CYS A 47 0.33 10.35 -13.70
CA CYS A 47 0.63 9.05 -14.31
C CYS A 47 0.90 9.18 -15.82
N ARG A 48 0.04 9.93 -16.53
CA ARG A 48 0.20 10.17 -17.97
C ARG A 48 1.47 10.95 -18.30
N SER A 49 1.78 11.99 -17.54
CA SER A 49 3.01 12.79 -17.73
C SER A 49 4.28 12.00 -17.47
N LEU A 50 4.22 11.00 -16.58
CA LEU A 50 5.34 10.12 -16.29
C LEU A 50 5.41 8.93 -17.25
N GLY A 51 4.42 8.76 -18.15
CA GLY A 51 4.33 7.59 -19.03
C GLY A 51 4.03 6.28 -18.29
N ILE A 52 3.59 6.36 -17.04
CA ILE A 52 3.36 5.20 -16.17
C ILE A 52 1.87 4.87 -16.15
N ARG A 53 1.53 3.59 -16.36
CA ARG A 53 0.16 3.07 -16.19
C ARG A 53 0.01 2.50 -14.78
N PRO A 54 -0.90 3.04 -13.95
CA PRO A 54 -1.17 2.45 -12.65
C PRO A 54 -1.92 1.11 -12.79
N PRO A 55 -1.76 0.18 -11.83
CA PRO A 55 -2.55 -1.05 -11.77
C PRO A 55 -4.06 -0.74 -11.71
N SER A 56 -4.87 -1.61 -12.29
CA SER A 56 -6.32 -1.51 -12.18
C SER A 56 -6.80 -1.73 -10.75
N ARG A 57 -8.00 -1.23 -10.43
CA ARG A 57 -8.63 -1.41 -9.11
C ARG A 57 -8.72 -2.87 -8.69
N ARG A 58 -8.96 -3.78 -9.65
CA ARG A 58 -9.00 -5.23 -9.40
C ARG A 58 -7.63 -5.79 -9.02
N GLN A 59 -6.56 -5.31 -9.65
CA GLN A 59 -5.19 -5.74 -9.32
C GLN A 59 -4.79 -5.28 -7.92
N PHE A 60 -5.13 -4.04 -7.55
CA PHE A 60 -4.89 -3.60 -6.18
C PHE A 60 -5.70 -4.39 -5.15
N ALA A 61 -6.98 -4.66 -5.42
CA ALA A 61 -7.80 -5.49 -4.52
C ALA A 61 -7.23 -6.90 -4.35
N ALA A 62 -6.72 -7.51 -5.43
CA ALA A 62 -6.05 -8.80 -5.37
C ALA A 62 -4.76 -8.75 -4.55
N GLU A 63 -3.97 -7.69 -4.68
CA GLU A 63 -2.74 -7.53 -3.90
C GLU A 63 -3.03 -7.31 -2.41
N ALA A 64 -4.00 -6.46 -2.08
CA ALA A 64 -4.45 -6.25 -0.70
C ALA A 64 -4.94 -7.57 -0.08
N ALA A 65 -5.72 -8.36 -0.82
CA ALA A 65 -6.17 -9.67 -0.37
C ALA A 65 -5.01 -10.64 -0.11
N ARG A 66 -3.96 -10.63 -0.94
CA ARG A 66 -2.74 -11.42 -0.71
C ARG A 66 -1.99 -10.99 0.53
N MET A 67 -1.80 -9.68 0.73
CA MET A 67 -1.15 -9.16 1.93
C MET A 67 -1.94 -9.49 3.19
N HIS A 68 -3.26 -9.31 3.18
CA HIS A 68 -4.12 -9.67 4.31
C HIS A 68 -4.04 -11.15 4.65
N ARG A 69 -3.99 -12.03 3.63
CA ARG A 69 -3.79 -13.47 3.85
C ARG A 69 -2.44 -13.76 4.50
N ALA A 70 -1.34 -13.21 3.96
CA ALA A 70 0.00 -13.43 4.51
C ALA A 70 0.13 -12.94 5.96
N VAL A 71 -0.47 -11.79 6.26
CA VAL A 71 -0.54 -11.26 7.62
C VAL A 71 -1.34 -12.20 8.52
N GLY A 72 -2.51 -12.67 8.06
CA GLY A 72 -3.33 -13.65 8.78
C GLY A 72 -2.59 -14.95 9.07
N ASP A 73 -1.88 -15.51 8.08
CA ASP A 73 -1.04 -16.70 8.24
C ASP A 73 0.06 -16.48 9.29
N THR A 74 0.69 -15.30 9.29
CA THR A 74 1.72 -14.95 10.29
C THR A 74 1.14 -14.91 11.71
N TYR A 75 -0.01 -14.26 11.90
CA TYR A 75 -0.68 -14.23 13.19
C TYR A 75 -1.13 -15.62 13.65
N LEU A 76 -1.69 -16.45 12.75
CA LEU A 76 -2.07 -17.82 13.06
C LEU A 76 -0.87 -18.68 13.44
N ALA A 77 0.27 -18.54 12.75
CA ALA A 77 1.52 -19.21 13.12
C ALA A 77 1.97 -18.79 14.53
N ARG A 78 1.90 -17.50 14.85
CA ARG A 78 2.24 -16.99 16.19
C ARG A 78 1.31 -17.55 17.27
N ILE A 79 0.01 -17.60 17.02
CA ILE A 79 -0.98 -18.19 17.94
C ILE A 79 -0.65 -19.66 18.18
N ARG A 80 -0.38 -20.43 17.12
CA ARG A 80 -0.01 -21.85 17.23
C ARG A 80 1.28 -22.06 18.04
N GLU A 81 2.27 -21.19 17.87
CA GLU A 81 3.52 -21.25 18.66
C GLU A 81 3.23 -21.04 20.15
N ILE A 82 2.47 -19.99 20.50
CA ILE A 82 2.13 -19.68 21.90
C ILE A 82 1.36 -20.85 22.53
N LEU A 83 0.33 -21.37 21.84
CA LEU A 83 -0.46 -22.49 22.34
C LEU A 83 0.38 -23.77 22.47
N GLY A 84 1.32 -24.01 21.56
CA GLY A 84 2.22 -25.16 21.62
C GLY A 84 3.25 -25.07 22.75
N GLN A 85 3.77 -23.88 23.04
CA GLN A 85 4.65 -23.63 24.19
C GLN A 85 3.93 -23.88 25.51
N SER A 86 2.72 -23.35 25.68
CA SER A 86 1.91 -23.59 26.88
C SER A 86 1.57 -25.07 27.08
N ALA A 87 1.31 -25.82 26.01
CA ALA A 87 1.07 -27.26 26.09
C ALA A 87 2.33 -28.06 26.47
N ALA A 88 3.51 -27.64 25.99
CA ALA A 88 4.77 -28.29 26.33
C ALA A 88 5.19 -28.03 27.78
N GLU A 89 5.00 -26.81 28.30
CA GLU A 89 5.23 -26.48 29.71
C GLU A 89 4.30 -27.26 30.64
N ALA A 90 3.03 -27.41 30.27
CA ALA A 90 2.08 -28.25 31.02
C ALA A 90 2.48 -29.73 31.04
N ALA A 91 3.17 -30.22 30.00
CA ALA A 91 3.63 -31.61 29.94
C ALA A 91 4.93 -31.87 30.73
N LEU A 92 5.80 -30.86 30.88
CA LEU A 92 7.08 -30.95 31.61
C LEU A 92 6.94 -30.70 33.13
N GLY A 93 5.82 -30.10 33.57
CA GLY A 93 5.50 -29.90 34.98
C GLY A 93 4.81 -31.08 35.67
N GLN A 94 4.81 -32.27 35.04
CA GLN A 94 4.20 -33.52 35.54
C GLN A 94 5.27 -34.54 35.89
#